data_AF-A0A812ZK00-F1
#
_entry.id   AF-A0A812ZK00-F1
#
_cell.length_a   1.000
_cell.length_b   1.000
_cell.length_c   1.000
_cell.angle_alpha   90.00
_cell.angle_beta   90.00
_cell.angle_gamma   90.00
#
_symmetry.space_group_name_H-M   'P 1'
#
loop_
_entity.id
_entity.type
_entity.pdbx_description
1 polymer ?
#
loop_
_entity_poly.entity_id
_entity_poly.type
_entity_poly.pdbx_seq_one_letter_code
_entity_poly.pdbx_strand_id
1 'polypeptide(L)'
;MLRVYRASGDLLAEFTQEDLQKLANADKCPGYVLKRHLQTLCGQLRFKQRLLKEGSAVQSDDAFLEPPLDLTLVLVPFATASTAQIDELIQAARKGNISVVEDCLNRPQEPDPPGQKASALHQAVEHGHVDVARLLLEAGANKDRTTKDNNTPLCLAAALEHAGQVECAQLLLESRADVNIANRGGRSPLLQALSCTTAGSEAEVARCAKVADLLLKARASVEKTDNMGKPALVYACERGCTDLVKMLLEAGAEVNQSCKQELGDTSRGSGALHRAAARGRPDVARILLAARADVDKVDANGWTPLFKAVRHAHPEMVQLLLDEGANKLKKDASGESPASIAKVFGNEDIVRLLNKKKLQKKEPTQPSKRPRPARK
;
A
#
# COMPACT_ATOMS: atom_id res chain seq x y z
N MET A 1 38.34 -4.69 -25.51
CA MET A 1 37.10 -3.93 -25.84
C MET A 1 36.06 -4.93 -26.31
N LEU A 2 34.80 -4.77 -25.90
CA LEU A 2 33.68 -5.62 -26.32
C LEU A 2 32.78 -4.81 -27.25
N ARG A 3 32.45 -5.34 -28.43
CA ARG A 3 31.56 -4.68 -29.39
C ARG A 3 30.32 -5.51 -29.62
N VAL A 4 29.16 -4.86 -29.62
CA VAL A 4 27.88 -5.49 -29.91
C VAL A 4 27.38 -4.92 -31.23
N TYR A 5 27.14 -5.79 -32.20
CA TYR A 5 26.58 -5.46 -33.51
C TYR A 5 25.13 -5.93 -33.60
N ARG A 6 24.30 -5.24 -34.38
CA ARG A 6 23.00 -5.76 -34.79
C ARG A 6 23.18 -6.87 -35.82
N ALA A 7 22.17 -7.72 -35.98
CA ALA A 7 22.14 -8.71 -37.06
C ALA A 7 22.28 -8.09 -38.47
N SER A 8 21.98 -6.80 -38.65
CA SER A 8 22.21 -6.04 -39.88
C SER A 8 23.70 -5.72 -40.16
N GLY A 9 24.58 -5.91 -39.17
CA GLY A 9 26.00 -5.54 -39.23
C GLY A 9 26.32 -4.18 -38.60
N ASP A 10 25.31 -3.39 -38.21
CA ASP A 10 25.53 -2.06 -37.61
C ASP A 10 26.06 -2.19 -36.17
N LEU A 11 27.06 -1.38 -35.82
CA LEU A 11 27.56 -1.30 -34.45
C LEU A 11 26.49 -0.70 -33.53
N LEU A 12 26.04 -1.47 -32.53
CA LEU A 12 25.02 -1.07 -31.56
C LEU A 12 25.63 -0.38 -30.34
N ALA A 13 26.71 -0.96 -29.80
CA ALA A 13 27.38 -0.44 -28.61
C ALA A 13 28.83 -0.95 -28.53
N GLU A 14 29.70 -0.11 -27.98
CA GLU A 14 31.07 -0.47 -27.62
C GLU A 14 31.27 -0.29 -26.12
N PHE A 15 31.93 -1.26 -25.49
CA PHE A 15 32.23 -1.25 -24.08
C PHE A 15 33.74 -1.36 -23.88
N THR A 16 34.32 -0.34 -23.24
CA THR A 16 35.70 -0.39 -22.76
C THR A 16 35.79 -1.31 -21.53
N GLN A 17 37.01 -1.62 -21.09
CA GLN A 17 37.21 -2.40 -19.88
C GLN A 17 36.65 -1.67 -18.64
N GLU A 18 36.77 -0.35 -18.60
CA GLU A 18 36.22 0.49 -17.53
C GLU A 18 34.69 0.45 -17.52
N ASP A 19 34.04 0.46 -18.69
CA ASP A 19 32.57 0.35 -18.79
C ASP A 19 32.08 -0.99 -18.28
N LEU A 20 32.77 -2.08 -18.61
CA LEU A 20 32.43 -3.43 -18.14
C LEU A 20 32.62 -3.58 -16.62
N GLN A 21 33.67 -2.97 -16.06
CA GLN A 21 33.88 -2.91 -14.61
C GLN A 21 32.75 -2.14 -13.91
N LYS A 22 32.29 -1.03 -14.48
CA LYS A 22 31.13 -0.27 -13.95
C LYS A 22 29.83 -1.05 -14.06
N LEU A 23 29.66 -1.86 -15.10
CA LEU A 23 28.42 -2.62 -15.34
C LEU A 23 28.30 -3.86 -14.44
N ALA A 24 29.41 -4.58 -14.23
CA ALA A 24 29.39 -5.87 -13.54
C ALA A 24 30.03 -5.84 -12.14
N ASN A 25 30.61 -4.72 -11.72
CA ASN A 25 31.48 -4.63 -10.53
C ASN A 25 32.58 -5.72 -10.50
N ALA A 26 33.03 -6.16 -11.68
CA ALA A 26 33.98 -7.25 -11.86
C ALA A 26 34.74 -7.10 -13.19
N ASP A 27 35.88 -7.76 -13.30
CA ASP A 27 36.67 -7.79 -14.56
C ASP A 27 35.97 -8.57 -15.69
N LYS A 28 34.95 -9.36 -15.35
CA LYS A 28 34.16 -10.16 -16.30
C LYS A 28 32.69 -9.74 -16.22
N CYS A 29 32.05 -9.56 -17.37
CA CYS A 29 30.64 -9.20 -17.47
C CYS A 29 29.79 -10.45 -17.77
N PRO A 30 28.88 -10.87 -16.88
CA PRO A 30 27.90 -11.91 -17.18
C PRO A 30 27.00 -11.50 -18.34
N GLY A 31 26.63 -12.46 -19.19
CA GLY A 31 25.75 -12.22 -20.34
C GLY A 31 24.43 -11.52 -19.97
N TYR A 32 23.81 -11.87 -18.84
CA TYR A 32 22.56 -11.24 -18.40
C TYR A 32 22.70 -9.75 -18.06
N VAL A 33 23.84 -9.34 -17.49
CA VAL A 33 24.12 -7.92 -17.15
C VAL A 33 24.20 -7.11 -18.43
N LEU A 34 24.94 -7.63 -19.41
CA LEU A 34 25.03 -7.02 -20.74
C LEU A 34 23.65 -6.93 -21.39
N LYS A 35 22.85 -8.01 -21.37
CA LYS A 35 21.49 -8.00 -21.95
C LYS A 35 20.55 -7.01 -21.28
N ARG A 36 20.62 -6.86 -19.94
CA ARG A 36 19.85 -5.84 -19.21
C ARG A 36 20.25 -4.43 -19.63
N HIS A 37 21.55 -4.17 -19.79
CA HIS A 37 22.01 -2.87 -20.27
C HIS A 37 21.60 -2.60 -21.73
N LEU A 38 21.73 -3.62 -22.59
CA LEU A 38 21.25 -3.55 -23.97
C LEU A 38 19.75 -3.29 -24.04
N GLN A 39 18.94 -3.83 -23.12
CA GLN A 39 17.51 -3.54 -23.05
C GLN A 39 17.23 -2.05 -22.85
N THR A 40 18.04 -1.36 -22.04
CA THR A 40 17.94 0.10 -21.88
C THR A 40 18.31 0.85 -23.16
N LEU A 41 19.29 0.35 -23.93
CA LEU A 41 19.75 0.98 -25.17
C LEU A 41 18.85 0.72 -26.37
N CYS A 42 18.33 -0.51 -26.52
CA CYS A 42 17.56 -0.93 -27.70
C CYS A 42 16.05 -1.02 -27.45
N GLY A 43 15.60 -0.88 -26.20
CA GLY A 43 14.20 -1.02 -25.80
C GLY A 43 13.65 -2.46 -25.89
N GLN A 44 14.49 -3.45 -26.19
CA GLN A 44 14.08 -4.84 -26.33
C GLN A 44 14.37 -5.64 -25.07
N LEU A 45 13.38 -6.41 -24.64
CA LEU A 45 13.46 -7.23 -23.43
C LEU A 45 14.63 -8.22 -23.48
N ARG A 46 15.34 -8.40 -22.36
CA ARG A 46 16.46 -9.35 -22.20
C ARG A 46 16.15 -10.71 -22.83
N PHE A 47 14.97 -11.26 -22.58
CA PHE A 47 14.60 -12.60 -23.04
C PHE A 47 14.33 -12.70 -24.55
N LYS A 48 14.16 -11.57 -25.25
CA LYS A 48 14.16 -11.49 -26.72
C LYS A 48 15.56 -11.42 -27.33
N GLN A 49 16.59 -11.18 -26.52
CA GLN A 49 17.96 -10.99 -26.99
C GLN A 49 18.71 -12.34 -27.04
N ARG A 50 19.31 -12.65 -28.20
CA ARG A 50 20.28 -13.73 -28.36
C ARG A 50 21.60 -13.13 -28.79
N LEU A 51 22.64 -13.42 -28.02
CA LEU A 51 24.01 -12.98 -28.31
C LEU A 51 24.74 -14.14 -28.99
N LEU A 52 25.37 -13.86 -30.12
CA LEU A 52 26.18 -14.82 -30.86
C LEU A 52 27.64 -14.38 -30.84
N LYS A 53 28.53 -15.31 -30.50
CA LYS A 53 29.97 -15.19 -30.65
C LYS A 53 30.38 -15.96 -31.90
N GLU A 54 30.95 -15.29 -32.88
CA GLU A 54 31.42 -15.92 -34.14
C GLU A 54 30.32 -16.77 -34.83
N GLY A 55 29.06 -16.32 -34.76
CA GLY A 55 27.91 -17.04 -35.32
C GLY A 55 27.37 -18.18 -34.45
N SER A 56 28.00 -18.50 -33.32
CA SER A 56 27.51 -19.48 -32.35
C SER A 56 26.79 -18.80 -31.18
N ALA A 57 25.62 -19.30 -30.77
CA ALA A 57 24.88 -18.75 -29.64
C ALA A 57 25.68 -18.91 -28.33
N VAL A 58 25.74 -17.84 -27.53
CA VAL A 58 26.25 -17.92 -26.16
C VAL A 58 25.26 -18.77 -25.36
N GLN A 59 25.72 -19.94 -24.89
CA GLN A 59 24.83 -21.00 -24.40
C GLN A 59 24.19 -20.71 -23.04
N SER A 60 24.79 -19.85 -22.22
CA SER A 60 24.25 -19.47 -20.91
C SER A 60 24.36 -17.98 -20.68
N ASP A 61 23.33 -17.39 -20.07
CA ASP A 61 23.30 -16.01 -19.64
C ASP A 61 24.27 -15.72 -18.48
N ASP A 62 24.70 -16.76 -17.76
CA ASP A 62 25.73 -16.68 -16.71
C ASP A 62 27.15 -16.83 -17.25
N ALA A 63 27.30 -17.16 -18.54
CA ALA A 63 28.62 -17.26 -19.13
C ALA A 63 29.32 -15.89 -19.10
N PHE A 64 30.54 -15.87 -18.57
CA PHE A 64 31.36 -14.68 -18.53
C PHE A 64 31.87 -14.32 -19.93
N LEU A 65 31.68 -13.07 -20.32
CA LEU A 65 32.18 -12.53 -21.58
C LEU A 65 33.57 -11.91 -21.34
N GLU A 66 34.61 -12.48 -21.96
CA GLU A 66 36.00 -12.02 -21.83
C GLU A 66 36.43 -11.20 -23.06
N PRO A 67 36.75 -9.90 -22.92
CA PRO A 67 37.26 -9.09 -24.03
C PRO A 67 38.70 -9.46 -24.44
N PRO A 68 39.12 -9.22 -25.70
CA PRO A 68 38.35 -8.63 -26.80
C PRO A 68 37.34 -9.61 -27.39
N LEU A 69 36.11 -9.13 -27.60
CA LEU A 69 35.01 -9.98 -28.04
C LEU A 69 34.01 -9.18 -28.89
N ASP A 70 33.74 -9.68 -30.08
CA ASP A 70 32.69 -9.15 -30.95
C ASP A 70 31.46 -10.05 -30.86
N LEU A 71 30.30 -9.45 -30.56
CA LEU A 71 29.03 -10.14 -30.39
C LEU A 71 28.00 -9.63 -31.38
N THR A 72 27.20 -10.54 -31.94
CA THR A 72 26.03 -10.18 -32.74
C THR A 72 24.76 -10.34 -31.90
N LEU A 73 23.97 -9.28 -31.79
CA LEU A 73 22.65 -9.30 -31.18
C LEU A 73 21.59 -9.66 -32.22
N VAL A 74 20.91 -10.78 -31.97
CA VAL A 74 19.73 -11.23 -32.71
C VAL A 74 18.50 -11.12 -31.81
N LEU A 75 17.45 -10.50 -32.33
CA LEU A 75 16.17 -10.35 -31.63
C LEU A 75 15.22 -11.47 -32.08
N VAL A 76 14.74 -12.25 -31.11
CA VAL A 76 13.82 -13.36 -31.36
C VAL A 76 12.40 -12.93 -31.00
N PRO A 77 11.43 -13.05 -31.92
CA PRO A 77 10.03 -12.78 -31.61
C PRO A 77 9.47 -13.84 -30.66
N PHE A 78 8.41 -13.51 -29.92
CA PHE A 78 7.70 -14.50 -29.14
C PHE A 78 6.92 -15.45 -30.05
N ALA A 79 6.93 -16.73 -29.71
CA ALA A 79 6.09 -17.76 -30.28
C ALA A 79 4.94 -18.09 -29.33
N THR A 80 3.88 -18.68 -29.87
CA THR A 80 2.74 -19.16 -29.09
C THR A 80 3.16 -20.32 -28.19
N ALA A 81 3.03 -20.14 -26.87
CA ALA A 81 3.27 -21.20 -25.90
C ALA A 81 2.12 -22.23 -25.88
N SER A 82 2.45 -23.50 -25.71
CA SER A 82 1.44 -24.55 -25.46
C SER A 82 0.90 -24.46 -24.04
N THR A 83 -0.30 -24.97 -23.79
CA THR A 83 -0.89 -25.00 -22.43
C THR A 83 0.04 -25.63 -21.39
N ALA A 84 0.76 -26.70 -21.76
CA ALA A 84 1.72 -27.36 -20.87
C ALA A 84 2.91 -26.45 -20.50
N GLN A 85 3.44 -25.68 -21.44
CA GLN A 85 4.54 -24.73 -21.18
C GLN A 85 4.09 -23.58 -20.28
N ILE A 86 2.85 -23.12 -20.48
CA ILE A 86 2.24 -22.07 -19.65
C ILE A 86 2.05 -22.58 -18.21
N ASP A 87 1.50 -23.78 -18.06
CA ASP A 87 1.29 -24.39 -16.75
C ASP A 87 2.63 -24.69 -16.05
N GLU A 88 3.66 -25.12 -16.79
CA GLU A 88 5.03 -25.29 -16.29
C GLU A 88 5.56 -23.98 -15.67
N LEU A 89 5.47 -22.87 -16.40
CA LEU A 89 5.93 -21.56 -15.93
C LEU A 89 5.16 -21.10 -14.68
N ILE A 90 3.82 -21.26 -14.67
CA ILE A 90 2.98 -20.88 -13.53
C ILE A 90 3.29 -21.72 -12.30
N GLN A 91 3.46 -23.05 -12.45
CA GLN A 91 3.80 -23.93 -11.33
C GLN A 91 5.21 -23.67 -10.81
N ALA A 92 6.17 -23.40 -11.70
CA ALA A 92 7.52 -23.02 -11.31
C ALA A 92 7.52 -21.70 -10.53
N ALA A 93 6.75 -20.71 -11.00
CA ALA A 93 6.61 -19.43 -10.31
C ALA A 93 5.95 -19.56 -8.94
N ARG A 94 4.91 -20.39 -8.82
CA ARG A 94 4.24 -20.71 -7.55
C ARG A 94 5.19 -21.37 -6.53
N LYS A 95 6.04 -22.28 -7.00
CA LYS A 95 7.01 -23.00 -6.17
C LYS A 95 8.27 -22.18 -5.85
N GLY A 96 8.47 -21.03 -6.51
CA GLY A 96 9.68 -20.23 -6.35
C GLY A 96 10.92 -20.82 -7.05
N ASN A 97 10.73 -21.69 -8.04
CA ASN A 97 11.86 -22.33 -8.72
C ASN A 97 12.44 -21.41 -9.81
N ILE A 98 13.44 -20.61 -9.40
CA ILE A 98 14.11 -19.60 -10.22
C ILE A 98 14.69 -20.20 -11.50
N SER A 99 15.42 -21.31 -11.41
CA SER A 99 16.07 -21.95 -12.55
C SER A 99 15.08 -22.40 -13.61
N VAL A 100 13.98 -23.06 -13.20
CA VAL A 100 12.95 -23.51 -14.17
C VAL A 100 12.22 -22.32 -14.78
N VAL A 101 11.96 -21.26 -14.01
CA VAL A 101 11.36 -20.02 -14.55
C VAL A 101 12.28 -19.40 -15.60
N GLU A 102 13.58 -19.30 -15.32
CA GLU A 102 14.56 -18.75 -16.26
C GLU A 102 14.68 -19.59 -17.54
N ASP A 103 14.71 -20.92 -17.43
CA ASP A 103 14.71 -21.83 -18.58
C ASP A 103 13.44 -21.70 -19.41
N CYS A 104 12.27 -21.58 -18.76
CA CYS A 104 11.01 -21.31 -19.45
C CYS A 104 11.05 -19.97 -20.19
N LEU A 105 11.53 -18.90 -19.56
CA LEU A 105 11.59 -17.55 -20.18
C LEU A 105 12.67 -17.43 -21.26
N ASN A 106 13.69 -18.28 -21.25
CA ASN A 106 14.68 -18.39 -22.32
C ASN A 106 14.11 -19.07 -23.59
N ARG A 107 12.93 -19.69 -23.52
CA ARG A 107 12.19 -20.09 -24.72
C ARG A 107 11.51 -18.83 -25.31
N PRO A 108 11.33 -18.72 -26.64
CA PRO A 108 10.62 -17.60 -27.24
C PRO A 108 9.12 -17.68 -26.92
N GLN A 109 8.72 -17.39 -25.69
CA GLN A 109 7.33 -17.45 -25.23
C GLN A 109 6.93 -16.15 -24.54
N GLU A 110 5.65 -15.79 -24.64
CA GLU A 110 5.11 -14.63 -23.92
C GLU A 110 4.99 -14.95 -22.41
N PRO A 111 5.38 -14.02 -21.52
CA PRO A 111 5.23 -14.21 -20.07
C PRO A 111 3.76 -14.19 -19.60
N ASP A 112 2.86 -13.60 -20.40
CA ASP A 112 1.43 -13.40 -20.11
C ASP A 112 0.51 -13.99 -21.17
N PRO A 113 0.55 -15.31 -21.38
CA PRO A 113 -0.21 -15.96 -22.42
C PRO A 113 -1.73 -15.70 -22.28
N PRO A 114 -2.47 -15.64 -23.41
CA PRO A 114 -3.92 -15.43 -23.40
C PRO A 114 -4.67 -16.62 -22.77
N GLY A 115 -5.86 -16.36 -22.22
CA GLY A 115 -6.76 -17.41 -21.68
C GLY A 115 -6.55 -17.79 -20.21
N GLN A 116 -5.41 -17.48 -19.61
CA GLN A 116 -5.14 -17.70 -18.18
C GLN A 116 -5.66 -16.53 -17.33
N LYS A 117 -6.34 -16.84 -16.21
CA LYS A 117 -6.93 -15.80 -15.35
C LYS A 117 -5.98 -15.27 -14.26
N ALA A 118 -4.93 -16.01 -13.90
CA ALA A 118 -3.85 -15.54 -13.02
C ALA A 118 -2.51 -15.78 -13.74
N SER A 119 -1.65 -14.77 -13.81
CA SER A 119 -0.34 -14.92 -14.45
C SER A 119 0.69 -15.53 -13.51
N ALA A 120 1.83 -15.98 -14.06
CA ALA A 120 2.97 -16.41 -13.29
C ALA A 120 3.42 -15.34 -12.28
N LEU A 121 3.29 -14.05 -12.63
CA LEU A 121 3.63 -12.93 -11.73
C LEU A 121 2.70 -12.88 -10.52
N HIS A 122 1.41 -13.15 -10.70
CA HIS A 122 0.49 -13.26 -9.56
C HIS A 122 0.89 -14.39 -8.62
N GLN A 123 1.25 -15.56 -9.15
CA GLN A 123 1.66 -16.70 -8.32
C GLN A 123 2.97 -16.45 -7.57
N ALA A 124 3.95 -15.82 -8.22
CA ALA A 124 5.21 -15.43 -7.58
C ALA A 124 4.96 -14.46 -6.43
N VAL A 125 4.16 -13.41 -6.66
CA VAL A 125 3.84 -12.41 -5.63
C VAL A 125 2.97 -13.00 -4.53
N GLU A 126 1.97 -13.81 -4.86
CA GLU A 126 1.09 -14.48 -3.89
C GLU A 126 1.89 -15.30 -2.87
N HIS A 127 2.99 -15.94 -3.30
CA HIS A 127 3.83 -16.78 -2.43
C HIS A 127 5.11 -16.08 -1.95
N GLY A 128 5.31 -14.79 -2.28
CA GLY A 128 6.44 -14.00 -1.78
C GLY A 128 7.78 -14.25 -2.49
N HIS A 129 7.77 -14.83 -3.68
CA HIS A 129 8.99 -15.17 -4.44
C HIS A 129 9.52 -13.96 -5.22
N VAL A 130 10.24 -13.08 -4.53
CA VAL A 130 10.74 -11.79 -5.06
C VAL A 130 11.61 -11.97 -6.31
N ASP A 131 12.55 -12.92 -6.30
CA ASP A 131 13.47 -13.14 -7.42
C ASP A 131 12.77 -13.66 -8.67
N VAL A 132 11.77 -14.54 -8.48
CA VAL A 132 10.91 -14.99 -9.57
C VAL A 132 10.09 -13.83 -10.12
N ALA A 133 9.50 -13.00 -9.25
CA ALA A 133 8.76 -11.82 -9.70
C ALA A 133 9.65 -10.86 -10.50
N ARG A 134 10.91 -10.70 -10.10
CA ARG A 134 11.91 -9.88 -10.82
C ARG A 134 12.19 -10.42 -12.21
N LEU A 135 12.45 -11.73 -12.34
CA LEU A 135 12.66 -12.36 -13.65
C LEU A 135 11.44 -12.19 -14.58
N LEU A 136 10.23 -12.35 -14.04
CA LEU A 136 9.00 -12.18 -14.81
C LEU A 136 8.82 -10.73 -15.29
N LEU A 137 9.11 -9.74 -14.45
CA LEU A 137 9.06 -8.33 -14.83
C LEU A 137 10.13 -7.98 -15.89
N GLU A 138 11.34 -8.54 -15.78
CA GLU A 138 12.39 -8.41 -16.80
C GLU A 138 12.00 -9.06 -18.14
N ALA A 139 11.21 -10.14 -18.09
CA ALA A 139 10.61 -10.76 -19.25
C ALA A 139 9.44 -9.97 -19.86
N GLY A 140 9.07 -8.84 -19.25
CA GLY A 140 7.99 -7.98 -19.73
C GLY A 140 6.61 -8.44 -19.29
N ALA A 141 6.51 -9.18 -18.18
CA ALA A 141 5.22 -9.49 -17.59
C ALA A 141 4.46 -8.18 -17.26
N ASN A 142 3.17 -8.16 -17.58
CA ASN A 142 2.23 -7.11 -17.28
C ASN A 142 1.98 -7.07 -15.77
N LYS A 143 2.72 -6.16 -15.13
CA LYS A 143 2.63 -5.79 -13.71
C LYS A 143 1.25 -5.32 -13.24
N ASP A 144 0.37 -4.92 -14.15
CA ASP A 144 -0.98 -4.41 -13.87
C ASP A 144 -2.09 -5.36 -14.33
N ARG A 145 -1.73 -6.56 -14.84
CA ARG A 145 -2.71 -7.59 -15.18
C ARG A 145 -3.54 -7.92 -13.95
N THR A 146 -4.83 -8.15 -14.14
CA THR A 146 -5.75 -8.43 -13.04
C THR A 146 -6.19 -9.90 -13.00
N THR A 147 -6.37 -10.44 -11.80
CA THR A 147 -7.04 -11.75 -11.61
C THR A 147 -8.55 -11.68 -11.84
N LYS A 148 -9.26 -12.81 -11.61
CA LYS A 148 -10.73 -12.88 -11.63
C LYS A 148 -11.41 -11.93 -10.64
N ASP A 149 -10.74 -11.64 -9.54
CA ASP A 149 -11.22 -10.73 -8.49
C ASP A 149 -10.66 -9.32 -8.68
N ASN A 150 -10.18 -9.01 -9.88
CA ASN A 150 -9.54 -7.76 -10.26
C ASN A 150 -8.31 -7.39 -9.42
N ASN A 151 -7.69 -8.34 -8.71
CA ASN A 151 -6.47 -8.06 -7.97
C ASN A 151 -5.31 -7.94 -8.97
N THR A 152 -4.56 -6.84 -8.91
CA THR A 152 -3.23 -6.75 -9.53
C THR A 152 -2.21 -7.48 -8.65
N PRO A 153 -0.99 -7.77 -9.17
CA PRO A 153 0.13 -8.20 -8.34
C PRO A 153 0.35 -7.28 -7.13
N LEU A 154 0.23 -5.96 -7.30
CA LEU A 154 0.41 -5.00 -6.21
C LEU A 154 -0.70 -5.08 -5.16
N CYS A 155 -1.95 -5.36 -5.56
CA CYS A 155 -3.04 -5.64 -4.61
C CYS A 155 -2.75 -6.90 -3.78
N LEU A 156 -2.20 -7.97 -4.40
CA LEU A 156 -1.82 -9.18 -3.68
C LEU A 156 -0.69 -8.92 -2.69
N ALA A 157 0.35 -8.18 -3.11
CA ALA A 157 1.47 -7.82 -2.25
C ALA A 157 1.04 -7.00 -1.03
N ALA A 158 0.04 -6.14 -1.19
CA ALA A 158 -0.55 -5.38 -0.10
C ALA A 158 -1.37 -6.24 0.86
N ALA A 159 -2.14 -7.21 0.33
CA ALA A 159 -3.09 -8.02 1.09
C ALA A 159 -2.44 -9.09 1.96
N LEU A 160 -1.44 -9.78 1.42
CA LEU A 160 -0.95 -11.04 1.96
C LEU A 160 0.16 -10.83 2.99
N GLU A 161 0.35 -11.83 3.85
CA GLU A 161 1.22 -11.75 5.03
C GLU A 161 2.41 -12.72 4.97
N HIS A 162 2.70 -13.25 3.78
CA HIS A 162 3.88 -14.09 3.58
C HIS A 162 5.17 -13.28 3.70
N ALA A 163 6.30 -13.98 3.93
CA ALA A 163 7.61 -13.36 3.79
C ALA A 163 7.80 -12.88 2.34
N GLY A 164 8.53 -11.76 2.14
CA GLY A 164 8.79 -11.22 0.80
C GLY A 164 7.73 -10.28 0.25
N GLN A 165 6.60 -10.05 0.94
CA GLN A 165 5.52 -9.21 0.39
C GLN A 165 5.89 -7.72 0.33
N VAL A 166 6.67 -7.22 1.28
CA VAL A 166 7.16 -5.84 1.28
C VAL A 166 8.11 -5.62 0.11
N GLU A 167 9.00 -6.59 -0.13
CA GLU A 167 9.98 -6.60 -1.21
C GLU A 167 9.29 -6.75 -2.58
N CYS A 168 8.27 -7.61 -2.69
CA CYS A 168 7.43 -7.70 -3.88
C CYS A 168 6.71 -6.37 -4.17
N ALA A 169 6.13 -5.72 -3.15
CA ALA A 169 5.50 -4.42 -3.31
C ALA A 169 6.52 -3.38 -3.79
N GLN A 170 7.70 -3.32 -3.15
CA GLN A 170 8.78 -2.43 -3.56
C GLN A 170 9.21 -2.65 -5.01
N LEU A 171 9.44 -3.91 -5.41
CA LEU A 171 9.83 -4.29 -6.77
C LEU A 171 8.80 -3.86 -7.82
N LEU A 172 7.50 -4.06 -7.53
CA LEU A 172 6.41 -3.66 -8.42
C LEU A 172 6.34 -2.13 -8.58
N LEU A 173 6.55 -1.39 -7.49
CA LEU A 173 6.59 0.08 -7.51
C LEU A 173 7.80 0.62 -8.27
N GLU A 174 8.98 0.02 -8.08
CA GLU A 174 10.19 0.34 -8.86
C GLU A 174 9.98 0.07 -10.36
N SER A 175 9.20 -0.96 -10.69
CA SER A 175 8.78 -1.30 -12.05
C SER A 175 7.65 -0.41 -12.59
N ARG A 176 7.24 0.62 -11.84
CA ARG A 176 6.17 1.59 -12.16
C ARG A 176 4.79 0.94 -12.35
N ALA A 177 4.43 -0.06 -11.53
CA ALA A 177 3.07 -0.58 -11.49
C ALA A 177 2.08 0.51 -11.07
N ASP A 178 0.84 0.46 -11.57
CA ASP A 178 -0.19 1.42 -11.21
C ASP A 178 -0.66 1.16 -9.77
N VAL A 179 -0.35 2.13 -8.91
CA VAL A 179 -0.64 2.10 -7.47
C VAL A 179 -2.12 2.26 -7.12
N ASN A 180 -2.96 2.54 -8.09
CA ASN A 180 -4.34 2.97 -7.88
C ASN A 180 -5.39 2.01 -8.47
N ILE A 181 -5.00 0.92 -9.13
CA ILE A 181 -5.97 -0.05 -9.69
C ILE A 181 -6.71 -0.75 -8.55
N ALA A 182 -8.04 -0.63 -8.55
CA ALA A 182 -8.88 -1.21 -7.52
C ALA A 182 -9.30 -2.65 -7.88
N ASN A 183 -9.35 -3.52 -6.88
CA ASN A 183 -9.88 -4.86 -7.03
C ASN A 183 -11.43 -4.87 -7.10
N ARG A 184 -12.02 -6.06 -7.16
CA ARG A 184 -13.47 -6.24 -7.28
C ARG A 184 -14.26 -5.63 -6.12
N GLY A 185 -13.63 -5.52 -4.95
CA GLY A 185 -14.18 -4.85 -3.77
C GLY A 185 -14.01 -3.32 -3.77
N GLY A 186 -13.48 -2.74 -4.84
CA GLY A 186 -13.16 -1.32 -4.92
C GLY A 186 -11.90 -0.92 -4.14
N ARG A 187 -11.14 -1.88 -3.62
CA ARG A 187 -9.95 -1.60 -2.80
C ARG A 187 -8.74 -1.41 -3.70
N SER A 188 -8.15 -0.22 -3.63
CA SER A 188 -6.78 0.03 -4.13
C SER A 188 -5.76 -0.77 -3.31
N PRO A 189 -4.50 -0.92 -3.77
CA PRO A 189 -3.44 -1.50 -2.97
C PRO A 189 -3.32 -0.87 -1.56
N LEU A 190 -3.48 0.46 -1.45
CA LEU A 190 -3.44 1.16 -0.16
C LEU A 190 -4.58 0.71 0.76
N LEU A 191 -5.81 0.67 0.25
CA LEU A 191 -6.95 0.17 1.03
C LEU A 191 -6.79 -1.30 1.37
N GLN A 192 -6.22 -2.10 0.47
CA GLN A 192 -6.01 -3.51 0.67
C GLN A 192 -5.01 -3.76 1.83
N ALA A 193 -3.90 -3.02 1.88
CA ALA A 193 -2.93 -3.06 2.98
C ALA A 193 -3.52 -2.69 4.34
N LEU A 194 -4.61 -1.91 4.37
CA LEU A 194 -5.29 -1.48 5.59
C LEU A 194 -6.49 -2.37 5.96
N SER A 195 -6.99 -3.16 5.00
CA SER A 195 -8.24 -3.94 5.14
C SER A 195 -8.07 -5.32 5.77
N CYS A 196 -6.84 -5.79 5.97
CA CYS A 196 -6.56 -7.07 6.62
C CYS A 196 -7.23 -7.12 8.00
N THR A 197 -8.13 -8.09 8.16
CA THR A 197 -9.17 -8.16 9.19
C THR A 197 -8.75 -8.90 10.46
N THR A 198 -7.55 -9.45 10.50
CA THR A 198 -7.01 -10.08 11.70
C THR A 198 -6.67 -8.98 12.71
N ALA A 199 -7.05 -9.18 13.97
CA ALA A 199 -6.54 -8.41 15.09
C ALA A 199 -5.04 -8.75 15.20
N GLY A 200 -4.26 -8.10 14.34
CA GLY A 200 -2.95 -8.58 14.00
C GLY A 200 -1.95 -8.42 15.12
N SER A 201 -0.98 -9.32 15.12
CA SER A 201 0.27 -9.15 15.86
C SER A 201 0.90 -7.78 15.56
N GLU A 202 1.75 -7.28 16.47
CA GLU A 202 2.49 -6.03 16.21
C GLU A 202 3.27 -6.08 14.89
N ALA A 203 3.74 -7.27 14.50
CA ALA A 203 4.41 -7.51 13.23
C ALA A 203 3.52 -7.25 12.00
N GLU A 204 2.24 -7.67 12.04
CA GLU A 204 1.29 -7.39 10.95
C GLU A 204 1.02 -5.90 10.80
N VAL A 205 0.83 -5.19 11.92
CA VAL A 205 0.63 -3.73 11.91
C VAL A 205 1.87 -3.04 11.34
N ALA A 206 3.07 -3.45 11.75
CA ALA A 206 4.32 -2.92 11.22
C ALA A 206 4.50 -3.20 9.72
N ARG A 207 4.16 -4.40 9.24
CA ARG A 207 4.16 -4.74 7.81
C ARG A 207 3.21 -3.83 7.02
N CYS A 208 1.97 -3.69 7.49
CA CYS A 208 0.98 -2.84 6.83
C CYS A 208 1.43 -1.38 6.78
N ALA A 209 2.03 -0.87 7.87
CA ALA A 209 2.62 0.45 7.91
C ALA A 209 3.74 0.61 6.88
N LYS A 210 4.61 -0.40 6.73
CA LYS A 210 5.70 -0.39 5.75
C LYS A 210 5.19 -0.39 4.31
N VAL A 211 4.21 -1.23 3.99
CA VAL A 211 3.61 -1.27 2.65
C VAL A 211 2.85 0.03 2.35
N ALA A 212 2.09 0.56 3.31
CA ALA A 212 1.40 1.84 3.16
C ALA A 212 2.39 2.99 2.92
N ASP A 213 3.51 3.05 3.65
CA ASP A 213 4.58 4.04 3.43
C ASP A 213 5.14 3.96 2.00
N LEU A 214 5.44 2.75 1.51
CA LEU A 214 5.89 2.54 0.12
C LEU A 214 4.86 3.04 -0.90
N LEU A 215 3.58 2.70 -0.70
CA LEU A 215 2.49 3.10 -1.59
C LEU A 215 2.27 4.62 -1.59
N LEU A 216 2.32 5.27 -0.42
CA LEU A 216 2.18 6.72 -0.30
C LEU A 216 3.36 7.46 -0.95
N LYS A 217 4.60 6.97 -0.77
CA LYS A 217 5.79 7.49 -1.49
C LYS A 217 5.66 7.35 -3.00
N ALA A 218 5.00 6.29 -3.46
CA ALA A 218 4.66 6.08 -4.86
C ALA A 218 3.40 6.84 -5.33
N ARG A 219 2.90 7.80 -4.53
CA ARG A 219 1.74 8.66 -4.83
C ARG A 219 0.42 7.90 -4.97
N ALA A 220 0.21 6.86 -4.17
CA ALA A 220 -1.10 6.23 -4.03
C ALA A 220 -2.16 7.26 -3.57
N SER A 221 -3.33 7.20 -4.18
CA SER A 221 -4.43 8.13 -3.86
C SER A 221 -5.06 7.78 -2.52
N VAL A 222 -5.01 8.73 -1.57
CA VAL A 222 -5.62 8.62 -0.24
C VAL A 222 -7.14 8.84 -0.24
N GLU A 223 -7.66 9.49 -1.27
CA GLU A 223 -9.08 9.85 -1.41
C GLU A 223 -9.96 8.68 -1.87
N LYS A 224 -9.34 7.60 -2.38
CA LYS A 224 -10.10 6.43 -2.84
C LYS A 224 -10.76 5.72 -1.66
N THR A 225 -11.99 5.28 -1.89
CA THR A 225 -12.76 4.45 -0.96
C THR A 225 -13.04 3.10 -1.58
N ASP A 226 -13.28 2.08 -0.75
CA ASP A 226 -13.76 0.80 -1.24
C ASP A 226 -15.22 0.88 -1.74
N ASN A 227 -15.79 -0.23 -2.21
CA ASN A 227 -17.18 -0.27 -2.69
C ASN A 227 -18.21 0.03 -1.60
N MET A 228 -17.84 -0.04 -0.31
CA MET A 228 -18.67 0.36 0.82
C MET A 228 -18.55 1.87 1.12
N GLY A 229 -17.68 2.56 0.38
CA GLY A 229 -17.38 3.97 0.58
C GLY A 229 -16.54 4.21 1.84
N LYS A 230 -15.78 3.22 2.32
CA LYS A 230 -14.90 3.34 3.49
C LYS A 230 -13.52 3.89 3.08
N PRO A 231 -13.10 5.05 3.64
CA PRO A 231 -11.77 5.62 3.39
C PRO A 231 -10.63 4.88 4.10
N ALA A 232 -9.41 5.05 3.60
CA ALA A 232 -8.17 4.53 4.20
C ALA A 232 -8.00 4.98 5.66
N LEU A 233 -8.25 6.26 5.95
CA LEU A 233 -8.12 6.82 7.29
C LEU A 233 -9.03 6.12 8.30
N VAL A 234 -10.23 5.72 7.88
CA VAL A 234 -11.19 5.00 8.75
C VAL A 234 -10.65 3.60 9.10
N TYR A 235 -10.04 2.89 8.15
CA TYR A 235 -9.37 1.61 8.44
C TYR A 235 -8.21 1.77 9.44
N ALA A 236 -7.33 2.75 9.23
CA ALA A 236 -6.21 3.00 10.13
C ALA A 236 -6.66 3.30 11.58
N CYS A 237 -7.74 4.08 11.73
CA CYS A 237 -8.31 4.42 13.03
C CYS A 237 -8.93 3.23 13.76
N GLU A 238 -9.62 2.34 13.03
CA GLU A 238 -10.17 1.11 13.63
C GLU A 238 -9.08 0.18 14.17
N ARG A 239 -7.94 0.10 13.47
CA ARG A 239 -6.79 -0.71 13.89
C ARG A 239 -6.05 -0.11 15.08
N GLY A 240 -6.17 1.20 15.31
CA GLY A 240 -5.45 1.88 16.39
C GLY A 240 -3.99 2.21 16.05
N CYS A 241 -3.58 2.12 14.79
CA CYS A 241 -2.20 2.37 14.37
C CYS A 241 -1.98 3.89 14.18
N THR A 242 -1.37 4.52 15.17
CA THR A 242 -1.10 5.97 15.19
C THR A 242 -0.19 6.41 14.03
N ASP A 243 0.80 5.61 13.67
CA ASP A 243 1.73 5.92 12.58
C ASP A 243 1.04 5.93 11.21
N LEU A 244 0.17 4.95 10.95
CA LEU A 244 -0.67 4.92 9.74
C LEU A 244 -1.61 6.12 9.68
N VAL A 245 -2.21 6.51 10.81
CA VAL A 245 -3.10 7.68 10.87
C VAL A 245 -2.32 8.95 10.53
N LYS A 246 -1.13 9.15 11.11
CA LYS A 246 -0.26 10.30 10.81
C LYS A 246 0.15 10.33 9.34
N MET A 247 0.65 9.21 8.81
CA MET A 247 1.06 9.12 7.40
C MET A 247 -0.08 9.45 6.43
N LEU A 248 -1.30 8.96 6.69
CA LEU A 248 -2.45 9.25 5.83
C LEU A 248 -2.85 10.73 5.89
N LEU A 249 -2.84 11.35 7.07
CA LEU A 249 -3.14 12.77 7.24
C LEU A 249 -2.06 13.66 6.58
N GLU A 250 -0.78 13.31 6.72
CA GLU A 250 0.34 13.99 6.05
C GLU A 250 0.27 13.85 4.53
N ALA A 251 -0.24 12.72 4.04
CA ALA A 251 -0.52 12.49 2.62
C ALA A 251 -1.81 13.19 2.13
N GLY A 252 -2.52 13.92 3.00
CA GLY A 252 -3.67 14.75 2.64
C GLY A 252 -5.03 14.09 2.78
N ALA A 253 -5.15 12.99 3.54
CA ALA A 253 -6.45 12.34 3.74
C ALA A 253 -7.45 13.25 4.47
N GLU A 254 -8.66 13.36 3.93
CA GLU A 254 -9.75 14.16 4.50
C GLU A 254 -10.22 13.63 5.87
N VAL A 255 -9.86 14.33 6.95
CA VAL A 255 -10.10 13.93 8.34
C VAL A 255 -11.58 13.67 8.67
N ASN A 256 -12.48 14.42 8.02
CA ASN A 256 -13.92 14.40 8.26
C ASN A 256 -14.69 13.58 7.21
N GLN A 257 -14.00 12.85 6.34
CA GLN A 257 -14.63 11.95 5.38
C GLN A 257 -15.32 10.79 6.11
N SER A 258 -16.51 10.44 5.63
CA SER A 258 -17.36 9.43 6.26
C SER A 258 -17.67 8.27 5.33
N CYS A 259 -17.92 7.10 5.92
CA CYS A 259 -18.42 5.93 5.21
C CYS A 259 -19.74 6.24 4.50
N LYS A 260 -19.89 5.78 3.26
CA LYS A 260 -21.12 5.97 2.47
C LYS A 260 -22.19 4.91 2.72
N GLN A 261 -21.80 3.74 3.25
CA GLN A 261 -22.70 2.64 3.53
C GLN A 261 -22.63 2.22 5.01
N GLU A 262 -23.69 1.57 5.47
CA GLU A 262 -23.76 0.91 6.77
C GLU A 262 -23.03 -0.42 6.72
N LEU A 263 -22.33 -0.78 7.80
CA LEU A 263 -21.58 -2.03 7.88
C LEU A 263 -21.51 -2.55 9.32
N GLY A 264 -22.14 -3.69 9.61
CA GLY A 264 -22.14 -4.27 10.95
C GLY A 264 -22.73 -3.30 11.99
N ASP A 265 -21.95 -2.97 13.02
CA ASP A 265 -22.32 -1.99 14.07
C ASP A 265 -22.15 -0.52 13.65
N THR A 266 -21.91 -0.27 12.36
CA THR A 266 -21.62 1.04 11.79
C THR A 266 -22.78 1.60 11.00
N SER A 267 -23.14 2.81 11.36
CA SER A 267 -24.00 3.74 10.65
C SER A 267 -23.28 4.39 9.45
N ARG A 268 -24.01 4.59 8.36
CA ARG A 268 -23.62 5.51 7.27
C ARG A 268 -23.29 6.88 7.86
N GLY A 269 -22.35 7.61 7.27
CA GLY A 269 -21.91 8.90 7.83
C GLY A 269 -20.91 8.78 8.99
N SER A 270 -20.64 7.57 9.47
CA SER A 270 -19.56 7.34 10.45
C SER A 270 -18.18 7.61 9.82
N GLY A 271 -17.37 8.45 10.48
CA GLY A 271 -16.01 8.83 10.03
C GLY A 271 -14.91 8.33 10.97
N ALA A 272 -13.68 8.81 10.75
CA ALA A 272 -12.49 8.38 11.50
C ALA A 272 -12.64 8.52 13.03
N LEU A 273 -13.10 9.68 13.52
CA LEU A 273 -13.24 9.93 14.96
C LEU A 273 -14.34 9.08 15.60
N HIS A 274 -15.42 8.77 14.88
CA HIS A 274 -16.45 7.84 15.35
C HIS A 274 -15.88 6.44 15.57
N ARG A 275 -15.00 5.97 14.67
CA ARG A 275 -14.37 4.66 14.78
C ARG A 275 -13.36 4.58 15.90
N ALA A 276 -12.49 5.59 16.01
CA ALA A 276 -11.56 5.70 17.12
C ALA A 276 -12.33 5.66 18.46
N ALA A 277 -13.46 6.39 18.53
CA ALA A 277 -14.30 6.43 19.72
C ALA A 277 -14.98 5.10 20.04
N ALA A 278 -15.58 4.43 19.05
CA ALA A 278 -16.21 3.11 19.24
C ALA A 278 -15.21 2.03 19.66
N ARG A 279 -13.94 2.14 19.23
CA ARG A 279 -12.86 1.20 19.57
C ARG A 279 -12.04 1.60 20.80
N GLY A 280 -12.36 2.72 21.46
CA GLY A 280 -11.65 3.16 22.66
C GLY A 280 -10.17 3.48 22.40
N ARG A 281 -9.85 4.16 21.30
CA ARG A 281 -8.48 4.49 20.88
C ARG A 281 -8.13 5.98 21.15
N PRO A 282 -7.90 6.42 22.40
CA PRO A 282 -7.71 7.84 22.72
C PRO A 282 -6.48 8.45 22.03
N ASP A 283 -5.42 7.68 21.81
CA ASP A 283 -4.21 8.17 21.12
C ASP A 283 -4.47 8.50 19.64
N VAL A 284 -5.28 7.68 18.96
CA VAL A 284 -5.74 7.98 17.60
C VAL A 284 -6.65 9.20 17.60
N ALA A 285 -7.59 9.28 18.56
CA ALA A 285 -8.50 10.43 18.65
C ALA A 285 -7.75 11.75 18.88
N ARG A 286 -6.69 11.75 19.71
CA ARG A 286 -5.81 12.93 19.88
C ARG A 286 -5.20 13.39 18.56
N ILE A 287 -4.71 12.47 17.74
CA ILE A 287 -4.13 12.80 16.42
C ILE A 287 -5.21 13.38 15.50
N LEU A 288 -6.38 12.76 15.43
CA LEU A 288 -7.49 13.25 14.61
C LEU A 288 -7.97 14.64 15.03
N LEU A 289 -8.10 14.90 16.33
CA LEU A 289 -8.54 16.19 16.87
C LEU A 289 -7.48 17.28 16.63
N ALA A 290 -6.20 16.95 16.78
CA ALA A 290 -5.10 17.84 16.38
C ALA A 290 -5.14 18.17 14.87
N ALA A 291 -5.61 17.22 14.04
CA ALA A 291 -5.86 17.40 12.61
C ALA A 291 -7.24 18.04 12.31
N ARG A 292 -7.91 18.66 13.30
CA ARG A 292 -9.21 19.35 13.16
C ARG A 292 -10.38 18.45 12.76
N ALA A 293 -10.39 17.21 13.25
CA ALA A 293 -11.60 16.39 13.22
C ALA A 293 -12.76 17.11 13.94
N ASP A 294 -13.95 17.08 13.36
CA ASP A 294 -15.15 17.62 13.97
C ASP A 294 -15.61 16.70 15.12
N VAL A 295 -15.41 17.20 16.35
CA VAL A 295 -15.69 16.49 17.60
C VAL A 295 -17.18 16.12 17.76
N ASP A 296 -18.08 16.87 17.12
CA ASP A 296 -19.53 16.71 17.21
C ASP A 296 -20.17 16.30 15.88
N LYS A 297 -19.36 15.88 14.89
CA LYS A 297 -19.86 15.32 13.64
C LYS A 297 -20.83 14.19 13.94
N VAL A 298 -21.97 14.18 13.27
CA VAL A 298 -22.98 13.12 13.44
C VAL A 298 -22.94 12.14 12.26
N ASP A 299 -23.17 10.86 12.56
CA ASP A 299 -23.51 9.86 11.57
C ASP A 299 -25.02 9.86 11.24
N ALA A 300 -25.48 8.94 10.39
CA ALA A 300 -26.87 8.85 9.94
C ALA A 300 -27.88 8.52 11.06
N ASN A 301 -27.43 8.02 12.21
CA ASN A 301 -28.28 7.80 13.38
C ASN A 301 -28.28 9.02 14.32
N GLY A 302 -27.59 10.10 13.95
CA GLY A 302 -27.38 11.26 14.81
C GLY A 302 -26.33 11.03 15.89
N TRP A 303 -25.55 9.94 15.83
CA TRP A 303 -24.56 9.66 16.87
C TRP A 303 -23.28 10.44 16.62
N THR A 304 -22.80 11.10 17.67
CA THR A 304 -21.48 11.75 17.70
C THR A 304 -20.39 10.75 18.10
N PRO A 305 -19.10 11.09 17.94
CA PRO A 305 -18.01 10.30 18.52
C PRO A 305 -18.19 10.06 20.03
N LEU A 306 -18.63 11.08 20.79
CA LEU A 306 -18.92 10.94 22.21
C LEU A 306 -19.99 9.87 22.47
N PHE A 307 -21.07 9.86 21.67
CA PHE A 307 -22.11 8.85 21.77
C PHE A 307 -21.57 7.44 21.55
N LYS A 308 -20.70 7.25 20.55
CA LYS A 308 -20.03 5.95 20.30
C LYS A 308 -19.13 5.54 21.48
N ALA A 309 -18.33 6.45 22.04
CA ALA A 309 -17.49 6.17 23.20
C ALA A 309 -18.31 5.73 24.43
N VAL A 310 -19.45 6.39 24.66
CA VAL A 310 -20.36 6.05 25.76
C VAL A 310 -21.02 4.68 25.54
N ARG A 311 -21.58 4.43 24.35
CA ARG A 311 -22.25 3.16 24.01
C ARG A 311 -21.33 1.95 24.17
N HIS A 312 -20.06 2.12 23.84
CA HIS A 312 -19.06 1.06 23.89
C HIS A 312 -18.22 1.06 25.19
N ALA A 313 -18.63 1.83 26.21
CA ALA A 313 -18.05 1.82 27.56
C ALA A 313 -16.57 2.24 27.64
N HIS A 314 -16.17 3.30 26.93
CA HIS A 314 -14.78 3.79 26.91
C HIS A 314 -14.59 5.10 27.71
N PRO A 315 -14.42 5.06 29.04
CA PRO A 315 -14.40 6.25 29.89
C PRO A 315 -13.23 7.20 29.58
N GLU A 316 -12.04 6.69 29.26
CA GLU A 316 -10.90 7.53 28.87
C GLU A 316 -11.16 8.31 27.58
N MET A 317 -11.81 7.66 26.61
CA MET A 317 -12.23 8.31 25.37
C MET A 317 -13.33 9.35 25.63
N VAL A 318 -14.28 9.05 26.52
CA VAL A 318 -15.31 10.01 26.94
C VAL A 318 -14.66 11.24 27.55
N GLN A 319 -13.73 11.06 28.50
CA GLN A 319 -13.01 12.16 29.13
C GLN A 319 -12.26 13.01 28.10
N LEU A 320 -11.50 12.37 27.18
CA LEU A 320 -10.79 13.05 26.11
C LEU A 320 -11.73 13.91 25.25
N LEU A 321 -12.83 13.34 24.77
CA LEU A 321 -13.78 14.06 23.90
C LEU A 321 -14.44 15.23 24.64
N LEU A 322 -14.75 15.09 25.94
CA LEU A 322 -15.29 16.19 26.75
C LEU A 322 -14.28 17.32 26.97
N ASP A 323 -13.01 16.98 27.17
CA ASP A 323 -11.93 17.96 27.29
C ASP A 323 -11.73 18.74 26.00
N GLU A 324 -11.87 18.07 24.86
CA GLU A 324 -11.85 18.64 23.50
C GLU A 324 -13.17 19.33 23.10
N GLY A 325 -14.12 19.45 24.04
CA GLY A 325 -15.29 20.29 23.90
C GLY A 325 -16.53 19.62 23.31
N ALA A 326 -16.57 18.28 23.21
CA ALA A 326 -17.73 17.54 22.73
C ALA A 326 -19.03 17.95 23.44
N ASN A 327 -20.11 18.12 22.67
CA ASN A 327 -21.41 18.47 23.20
C ASN A 327 -22.09 17.24 23.83
N LYS A 328 -21.89 17.07 25.14
CA LYS A 328 -22.53 16.02 25.95
C LYS A 328 -24.07 16.06 26.03
N LEU A 329 -24.70 17.13 25.53
CA LEU A 329 -26.16 17.28 25.49
C LEU A 329 -26.75 16.98 24.10
N LYS A 330 -25.91 16.76 23.08
CA LYS A 330 -26.36 16.44 21.73
C LYS A 330 -27.12 15.11 21.74
N LYS A 331 -28.38 15.15 21.30
CA LYS A 331 -29.24 13.97 21.21
C LYS A 331 -29.10 13.27 19.86
N ASP A 332 -29.33 11.97 19.86
CA ASP A 332 -29.42 11.19 18.63
C ASP A 332 -30.77 11.36 17.89
N ALA A 333 -30.95 10.63 16.79
CA ALA A 333 -32.18 10.68 16.00
C ALA A 333 -33.43 10.18 16.75
N SER A 334 -33.27 9.34 17.79
CA SER A 334 -34.36 8.92 18.68
C SER A 334 -34.60 9.86 19.87
N GLY A 335 -33.80 10.92 20.00
CA GLY A 335 -33.91 11.87 21.11
C GLY A 335 -33.18 11.44 22.39
N GLU A 336 -32.37 10.38 22.32
CA GLU A 336 -31.56 9.88 23.43
C GLU A 336 -30.29 10.72 23.60
N SER A 337 -29.92 10.99 24.85
CA SER A 337 -28.69 11.70 25.19
C SER A 337 -27.56 10.72 25.53
N PRO A 338 -26.28 11.11 25.40
CA PRO A 338 -25.18 10.30 25.90
C PRO A 338 -25.37 9.87 27.37
N ALA A 339 -25.91 10.75 28.21
CA ALA A 339 -26.15 10.44 29.62
C ALA A 339 -27.28 9.43 29.85
N SER A 340 -28.33 9.42 29.03
CA SER A 340 -29.40 8.42 29.14
C SER A 340 -28.89 7.05 28.70
N ILE A 341 -28.14 6.98 27.61
CA ILE A 341 -27.46 5.75 27.17
C ILE A 341 -26.51 5.23 28.25
N ALA A 342 -25.65 6.08 28.82
CA ALA A 342 -24.71 5.66 29.87
C ALA A 342 -25.42 4.99 31.07
N LYS A 343 -26.61 5.50 31.44
CA LYS A 343 -27.44 4.92 32.50
C LYS A 343 -28.06 3.59 32.11
N VAL A 344 -28.60 3.48 30.88
CA VAL A 344 -29.19 2.23 30.37
C VAL A 344 -28.18 1.08 30.40
N PHE A 345 -26.92 1.37 30.06
CA PHE A 345 -25.83 0.40 30.08
C PHE A 345 -25.12 0.26 31.44
N GLY A 346 -25.56 0.98 32.48
CA GLY A 346 -25.02 0.87 33.84
C GLY A 346 -23.58 1.36 34.03
N ASN A 347 -23.06 2.20 33.13
CA ASN A 347 -21.68 2.72 33.23
C ASN A 347 -21.59 3.93 34.16
N GLU A 348 -21.57 3.67 35.47
CA GLU A 348 -21.52 4.69 36.53
C GLU A 348 -20.37 5.70 36.35
N ASP A 349 -19.18 5.25 35.96
CA ASP A 349 -18.03 6.15 35.75
C ASP A 349 -18.30 7.13 34.60
N ILE A 350 -18.86 6.66 33.50
CA ILE A 350 -19.24 7.52 32.37
C ILE A 350 -20.37 8.47 32.77
N VAL A 351 -21.35 8.02 33.57
CA VAL A 351 -22.40 8.90 34.11
C VAL A 351 -21.79 10.02 34.95
N ARG A 352 -20.79 9.71 35.80
CA ARG A 352 -20.07 10.72 36.60
C ARG A 352 -19.31 11.70 35.69
N LEU A 353 -18.61 11.21 34.67
CA LEU A 353 -17.90 12.06 33.70
C LEU A 353 -18.86 13.03 33.00
N LEU A 354 -20.01 12.54 32.52
CA LEU A 354 -21.02 13.34 31.84
C LEU A 354 -21.71 14.35 32.77
N ASN A 355 -21.88 14.03 34.05
CA ASN A 355 -22.50 14.92 35.04
C ASN A 355 -21.55 16.00 35.59
N LYS A 356 -20.23 15.84 35.41
CA LYS A 356 -19.23 16.82 35.87
C LYS A 356 -19.49 18.18 35.20
N LYS A 357 -19.77 19.22 35.98
CA LYS A 357 -19.84 20.61 35.49
C LYS A 357 -18.43 21.06 35.11
N LYS A 358 -18.24 21.71 33.95
CA LYS A 358 -16.94 22.33 33.60
C LYS A 358 -16.55 23.25 34.75
N LEU A 359 -15.42 23.00 35.41
CA LEU A 359 -14.79 23.97 36.29
C LEU A 359 -14.47 25.18 35.40
N GLN A 360 -15.18 26.28 35.58
CA GLN A 360 -14.81 27.55 34.96
C GLN A 360 -13.37 27.83 35.39
N LYS A 361 -12.41 27.82 34.45
CA LYS A 361 -11.11 28.43 34.69
C LYS A 361 -11.42 29.88 35.04
N LYS A 362 -11.31 30.25 36.32
CA LYS A 362 -11.44 31.64 36.77
C LYS A 362 -10.47 32.45 35.93
N GLU A 363 -10.98 33.33 35.08
CA GLU A 363 -10.15 34.38 34.49
C GLU A 363 -9.46 35.13 35.63
N PRO A 364 -8.15 35.43 35.53
CA PRO A 364 -7.50 36.29 36.50
C PRO A 364 -8.22 37.64 36.45
N THR A 365 -8.92 37.96 37.54
CA THR A 365 -9.61 39.24 37.72
C THR A 365 -8.59 40.36 37.52
N GLN A 366 -8.80 41.19 36.49
CA GLN A 366 -8.00 42.40 36.33
C GLN A 366 -8.16 43.27 37.59
N PRO A 367 -7.07 43.79 38.17
CA PRO A 367 -7.15 44.64 39.34
C PRO A 367 -7.96 45.89 39.02
N SER A 368 -8.94 46.18 39.89
CA SER A 368 -9.86 47.30 39.74
C SER A 368 -9.09 48.62 39.58
N LYS A 369 -9.37 49.34 38.50
CA LYS A 369 -8.87 50.71 38.31
C LYS A 369 -9.50 51.59 39.39
N ARG A 370 -8.69 52.04 40.37
CA ARG A 370 -9.08 53.11 41.30
C ARG A 370 -9.44 54.38 40.50
N PRO A 371 -10.54 55.07 40.83
CA PRO A 371 -10.85 56.35 40.20
C PRO A 371 -9.84 57.43 40.64
N ARG A 372 -9.39 58.25 39.69
CA ARG A 372 -8.54 59.42 39.95
C ARG A 372 -9.33 60.50 40.71
N PRO A 373 -8.74 61.18 41.70
CA PRO A 373 -9.41 62.30 42.37
C PRO A 373 -9.49 63.51 41.44
N ALA A 374 -10.63 64.19 41.46
CA ALA A 374 -10.87 65.44 40.74
C ALA A 374 -9.94 66.55 41.26
N ARG A 375 -9.27 67.24 40.33
CA ARG A 375 -8.58 68.51 40.63
C ARG A 375 -9.64 69.62 40.77
N LYS A 376 -9.57 70.36 41.88
CA LYS A 376 -10.20 71.68 42.03
C LYS A 376 -9.47 72.71 41.20
#